data_AF-X0TNH1-F1
#
_entry.id   AF-X0TNH1-F1
#
_cell.length_a   1.000
_cell.length_b   1.000
_cell.length_c   1.000
_cell.angle_alpha   90.00
_cell.angle_beta   90.00
_cell.angle_gamma   90.00
#
_symmetry.space_group_name_H-M   'P 1'
#
loop_
_entity.id
_entity.type
_entity.pdbx_description
1 polymer ?
#
loop_
_entity_poly.entity_id
_entity_poly.type
_entity_poly.pdbx_seq_one_letter_code
_entity_poly.pdbx_strand_id
1 'polypeptide(L)'
;KSILYIGTGVSGGEEGALKGPAIMPGGQLEAYKLVEPVFTDIAAQVDSVPCCAYISSDGAGHYVKMTHNGIEYGDMQLISEAYSLMKNILGMDAKEMGQT
;
A
#
# COMPACT_ATOMS: atom_id res chain seq x y z
N LYS A 1 -12.07 -22.73 19.44
CA LYS A 1 -12.74 -21.43 19.72
C LYS A 1 -13.42 -20.99 18.42
N SER A 2 -14.65 -20.49 18.47
CA SER A 2 -15.39 -20.00 17.30
C SER A 2 -15.26 -18.49 17.20
N ILE A 3 -14.12 -18.00 16.74
CA ILE A 3 -13.79 -16.57 16.64
C ILE A 3 -13.44 -16.26 15.19
N LEU A 4 -14.04 -15.19 14.66
CA LEU A 4 -13.72 -14.63 13.36
C LEU A 4 -12.46 -13.77 13.45
N TYR A 5 -11.61 -13.84 12.42
CA TYR A 5 -10.34 -13.12 12.41
C TYR A 5 -10.03 -12.58 11.01
N ILE A 6 -9.59 -11.32 10.94
CA ILE A 6 -9.15 -10.70 9.69
C ILE A 6 -7.73 -10.18 9.92
N GLY A 7 -6.79 -10.68 9.12
CA GLY A 7 -5.48 -10.06 8.97
C GLY A 7 -5.56 -9.03 7.86
N THR A 8 -5.36 -7.75 8.18
CA THR A 8 -5.52 -6.65 7.22
C THR A 8 -4.24 -5.88 7.03
N GLY A 9 -3.79 -5.76 5.78
CA GLY A 9 -2.75 -4.83 5.41
C GLY A 9 -3.26 -3.41 5.33
N VAL A 10 -2.53 -2.43 5.87
CA VAL A 10 -2.86 -1.00 5.75
C VAL A 10 -1.62 -0.25 5.24
N SER A 11 -1.77 0.57 4.20
CA SER A 11 -0.69 1.40 3.65
C SER A 11 -1.15 2.83 3.35
N GLY A 12 -0.22 3.79 3.40
CA GLY A 12 -0.46 5.23 3.24
C GLY A 12 0.17 6.12 4.32
N GLY A 13 0.83 5.54 5.32
CA GLY A 13 1.42 6.29 6.43
C GLY A 13 0.36 6.97 7.31
N GLU A 14 0.79 7.89 8.17
CA GLU A 14 -0.09 8.62 9.10
C GLU A 14 -1.14 9.47 8.35
N GLU A 15 -0.70 10.18 7.31
CA GLU A 15 -1.60 11.03 6.52
C GLU A 15 -2.60 10.21 5.72
N GLY A 16 -2.16 9.10 5.11
CA GLY A 16 -3.06 8.18 4.43
C GLY A 16 -4.05 7.53 5.40
N ALA A 17 -3.63 7.15 6.60
CA ALA A 17 -4.55 6.62 7.61
C ALA A 17 -5.64 7.64 8.00
N LEU A 18 -5.33 8.95 8.00
CA LEU A 18 -6.29 10.01 8.29
C LEU A 18 -7.24 10.31 7.11
N LYS A 19 -6.72 10.28 5.87
CA LYS A 19 -7.44 10.79 4.69
C LYS A 19 -8.02 9.71 3.77
N GLY A 20 -7.55 8.47 3.91
CA GLY A 20 -7.89 7.35 3.06
C GLY A 20 -6.68 6.47 2.77
N PRO A 21 -6.51 5.32 3.45
CA PRO A 21 -5.43 4.40 3.18
C PRO A 21 -5.84 3.36 2.12
N ALA A 22 -4.86 2.57 1.66
CA ALA A 22 -5.13 1.30 0.99
C ALA A 22 -5.30 0.19 2.04
N ILE A 23 -6.38 -0.60 1.94
CA ILE A 23 -6.76 -1.62 2.93
C ILE A 23 -6.87 -2.98 2.24
N MET A 24 -6.18 -3.98 2.78
CA MET A 24 -5.99 -5.30 2.16
C MET A 24 -6.43 -6.40 3.14
N PRO A 25 -7.75 -6.60 3.36
CA PRO A 25 -8.26 -7.60 4.30
C PRO A 25 -8.14 -9.02 3.73
N GLY A 26 -7.65 -9.95 4.56
CA GLY A 26 -7.74 -11.40 4.36
C GLY A 26 -8.23 -12.10 5.63
N GLY A 27 -8.93 -13.22 5.47
CA GLY A 27 -9.56 -13.93 6.60
C GLY A 27 -10.83 -14.65 6.17
N GLN A 28 -11.73 -14.97 7.11
CA GLN A 28 -13.01 -15.56 6.72
C GLN A 28 -13.88 -14.55 5.96
N LEU A 29 -14.47 -14.96 4.83
CA LEU A 29 -15.33 -14.09 4.02
C LEU A 29 -16.54 -13.55 4.82
N GLU A 30 -17.10 -14.36 5.72
CA GLU A 30 -18.17 -13.94 6.63
C GLU A 30 -17.75 -12.84 7.59
N ALA A 31 -16.49 -12.83 8.03
CA ALA A 31 -15.92 -11.76 8.83
C ALA A 31 -15.78 -10.48 7.99
N TYR A 32 -15.24 -10.60 6.78
CA TYR A 32 -15.06 -9.46 5.88
C TYR A 32 -16.39 -8.77 5.57
N LYS A 33 -17.44 -9.52 5.24
CA LYS A 33 -18.78 -8.96 4.95
C LYS A 33 -19.35 -8.11 6.09
N LEU A 34 -18.96 -8.37 7.34
CA LEU A 34 -19.40 -7.57 8.50
C LEU A 34 -18.68 -6.21 8.58
N VAL A 35 -17.44 -6.12 8.10
CA VAL A 35 -16.59 -4.92 8.21
C VAL A 35 -16.39 -4.19 6.88
N GLU A 36 -16.77 -4.81 5.76
CA GLU A 36 -16.65 -4.27 4.41
C GLU A 36 -17.17 -2.84 4.30
N PRO A 37 -18.37 -2.47 4.78
CA PRO A 37 -18.87 -1.11 4.65
C PRO A 37 -17.94 -0.07 5.30
N VAL A 38 -17.34 -0.41 6.45
CA VAL A 38 -16.40 0.49 7.14
C VAL A 38 -15.10 0.59 6.36
N PHE A 39 -14.53 -0.55 5.92
CA PHE A 39 -13.27 -0.54 5.19
C PHE A 39 -13.37 0.17 3.84
N THR A 40 -14.46 0.00 3.10
CA THR A 40 -14.64 0.67 1.81
C THR A 40 -14.93 2.16 1.95
N ASP A 41 -15.60 2.58 3.03
CA ASP A 41 -15.92 3.99 3.28
C ASP A 41 -14.67 4.80 3.68
N ILE A 42 -13.80 4.22 4.53
CA ILE A 42 -12.59 4.92 4.99
C ILE A 42 -11.40 4.81 4.03
N ALA A 43 -11.46 3.94 3.02
CA ALA A 43 -10.35 3.75 2.07
C ALA A 43 -10.21 4.94 1.11
N ALA A 44 -9.01 5.12 0.56
CA ALA A 44 -8.82 6.02 -0.58
C ALA A 44 -9.77 5.67 -1.73
N GLN A 45 -10.21 6.67 -2.49
CA GLN A 45 -11.12 6.49 -3.64
C GLN A 45 -10.42 6.92 -4.93
N VAL A 46 -10.47 6.05 -5.95
CA VAL A 46 -9.98 6.35 -7.30
C VAL A 46 -11.10 6.05 -8.27
N ASP A 47 -11.56 7.04 -9.03
CA ASP A 47 -12.69 6.91 -9.96
C ASP A 47 -13.96 6.30 -9.32
N SER A 48 -14.23 6.69 -8.06
CA SER A 48 -15.32 6.16 -7.22
C SER A 48 -15.18 4.67 -6.87
N VAL A 49 -13.99 4.09 -7.01
CA VAL A 49 -13.64 2.74 -6.58
C VAL A 49 -12.78 2.82 -5.32
N PRO A 50 -13.16 2.15 -4.21
CA PRO A 50 -12.35 2.14 -3.00
C PRO A 50 -11.07 1.34 -3.21
N CYS A 51 -9.95 1.83 -2.67
CA CYS A 51 -8.69 1.09 -2.55
C CYS A 51 -8.75 0.04 -1.43
N CYS A 52 -9.82 -0.77 -1.45
CA CYS A 52 -10.06 -1.87 -0.53
C CYS A 52 -10.79 -3.00 -1.25
N ALA A 53 -10.26 -4.22 -1.15
CA ALA A 53 -10.90 -5.42 -1.68
C ALA A 53 -10.59 -6.63 -0.79
N TYR A 54 -11.53 -7.56 -0.66
CA TYR A 54 -11.23 -8.86 -0.05
C TYR A 54 -10.17 -9.60 -0.87
N ILE A 55 -9.04 -9.89 -0.22
CA ILE A 55 -7.90 -10.53 -0.88
C ILE A 55 -8.12 -12.04 -1.01
N SER A 56 -8.18 -12.75 0.12
CA SER A 56 -8.43 -14.19 0.20
C SER A 56 -8.60 -14.62 1.67
N SER A 57 -8.60 -15.93 1.91
CA SER A 57 -8.63 -16.50 3.25
C SER A 57 -7.39 -16.14 4.09
N ASP A 58 -7.49 -16.44 5.39
CA ASP A 58 -6.37 -16.53 6.33
C ASP A 58 -5.39 -15.33 6.28
N GLY A 59 -4.12 -15.55 5.92
CA GLY A 59 -3.04 -14.56 6.02
C GLY A 59 -2.85 -13.70 4.78
N ALA A 60 -3.68 -13.88 3.75
CA ALA A 60 -3.42 -13.32 2.42
C ALA A 60 -3.34 -11.79 2.40
N GLY A 61 -4.14 -11.10 3.22
CA GLY A 61 -4.10 -9.64 3.33
C GLY A 61 -2.74 -9.11 3.80
N HIS A 62 -2.15 -9.74 4.82
CA HIS A 62 -0.80 -9.42 5.27
C HIS A 62 0.26 -9.81 4.23
N TYR A 63 0.07 -10.92 3.51
CA TYR A 63 1.01 -11.34 2.46
C TYR A 63 1.08 -10.33 1.30
N VAL A 64 -0.07 -9.81 0.86
CA VAL A 64 -0.12 -8.73 -0.14
C VAL A 64 0.55 -7.47 0.41
N LYS A 65 0.32 -7.11 1.68
CA LYS A 65 1.01 -5.95 2.29
C LYS A 65 2.53 -6.13 2.37
N MET A 66 2.99 -7.32 2.72
CA MET A 66 4.42 -7.65 2.72
C MET A 66 5.01 -7.51 1.32
N THR A 67 4.31 -8.00 0.30
CA THR A 67 4.74 -7.87 -1.10
C THR A 67 4.76 -6.40 -1.56
N HIS A 68 3.76 -5.61 -1.17
CA HIS A 68 3.71 -4.17 -1.42
C HIS A 68 4.95 -3.46 -0.86
N ASN A 69 5.35 -3.74 0.39
CA ASN A 69 6.59 -3.16 0.93
C ASN A 69 7.85 -3.71 0.23
N GLY A 70 7.83 -4.96 -0.26
CA GLY A 70 8.91 -5.47 -1.10
C GLY A 70 9.08 -4.68 -2.40
N ILE A 71 7.97 -4.33 -3.06
CA ILE A 71 7.96 -3.49 -4.27
C ILE A 71 8.43 -2.08 -3.94
N GLU A 72 7.95 -1.49 -2.84
CA GLU A 72 8.36 -0.16 -2.36
C GLU A 72 9.90 -0.05 -2.20
N TYR A 73 10.53 -1.09 -1.64
CA TYR A 73 11.99 -1.13 -1.50
C TYR A 73 12.70 -1.17 -2.86
N GLY A 74 12.16 -1.92 -3.82
CA GLY A 74 12.67 -1.97 -5.18
C GLY A 74 12.59 -0.61 -5.87
N ASP A 75 11.44 0.06 -5.78
CA ASP A 75 11.20 1.37 -6.39
C ASP A 75 12.14 2.43 -5.80
N MET A 76 12.26 2.48 -4.47
CA MET A 76 13.18 3.40 -3.79
C MET A 76 14.64 3.17 -4.20
N GLN A 77 15.05 1.91 -4.34
CA GLN A 77 16.41 1.57 -4.76
C GLN A 77 16.66 2.00 -6.22
N LEU A 78 15.73 1.74 -7.12
CA LEU A 78 15.83 2.14 -8.53
C LEU A 78 15.92 3.67 -8.68
N ILE A 79 15.10 4.41 -7.94
CA ILE A 79 15.15 5.89 -7.93
C ILE A 79 16.51 6.37 -7.38
N SER A 80 17.02 5.73 -6.32
CA SER A 80 18.31 6.08 -5.71
C SER A 80 19.49 5.81 -6.66
N GLU A 81 19.43 4.73 -7.44
CA GLU A 81 20.42 4.42 -8.47
C GLU A 81 20.38 5.43 -9.62
N ALA A 82 19.19 5.76 -10.12
CA ALA A 82 19.02 6.81 -11.13
C ALA A 82 19.58 8.16 -10.65
N TYR A 83 19.28 8.55 -9.39
CA TYR A 83 19.88 9.72 -8.75
C TYR A 83 21.42 9.66 -8.72
N SER A 84 21.99 8.51 -8.33
CA SER A 84 23.44 8.32 -8.28
C SER A 84 24.10 8.46 -9.67
N LEU A 85 23.46 7.94 -10.72
CA LEU A 85 23.94 8.08 -12.10
C LEU A 85 23.94 9.54 -12.54
N MET A 86 22.82 10.26 -12.31
CA MET A 86 22.73 11.69 -12.64
C MET A 86 23.79 12.51 -11.91
N LYS A 87 23.98 12.27 -10.61
CA LYS A 87 24.95 13.00 -9.81
C LYS A 87 26.40 12.70 -10.18
N ASN A 88 26.77 11.42 -10.28
CA ASN A 88 28.18 11.02 -10.34
C ASN A 88 28.70 10.85 -11.78
N ILE A 89 27.82 10.54 -12.74
CA ILE A 89 28.21 10.36 -14.14
C ILE A 89 27.91 11.62 -14.95
N LEU A 90 26.71 12.20 -14.78
CA LEU A 90 26.31 13.38 -15.53
C LEU A 90 26.73 14.70 -14.87
N GLY A 91 27.15 14.65 -13.60
CA GLY A 91 27.59 15.82 -12.85
C GLY A 91 26.46 16.80 -12.50
N MET A 92 25.21 16.35 -12.55
CA MET A 92 24.04 17.19 -12.30
C MET A 92 23.95 17.62 -10.83
N ASP A 93 23.51 18.85 -10.60
CA ASP A 93 23.16 19.35 -9.27
C ASP A 93 21.73 18.96 -8.85
N ALA A 94 21.38 19.23 -7.59
CA ALA A 94 20.08 18.87 -7.05
C ALA A 94 18.90 19.59 -7.74
N LYS A 95 19.11 20.80 -8.26
CA LYS A 95 18.07 21.58 -8.93
C LYS A 95 17.83 21.04 -10.33
N GLU A 96 18.88 20.69 -11.06
CA GLU A 96 18.80 20.05 -12.37
C GLU A 96 18.09 18.69 -12.28
N MET A 97 18.45 17.88 -11.28
CA MET A 97 17.79 16.59 -11.04
C MET A 97 16.30 16.75 -10.70
N GLY A 98 15.92 17.75 -9.89
CA GLY A 98 14.53 17.99 -9.53
C GLY A 98 13.63 18.52 -10.65
N GLN A 99 14.20 18.87 -11.81
CA GLN A 99 13.46 19.35 -12.99
C GLN A 99 13.26 18.29 -14.07
N THR A 100 13.89 17.12 -13.91
CA THR A 100 13.76 15.98 -14.84
C THR A 100 12.53 15.17 -14.48
#